data_AF-A4U9Y6-F1
#
_entry.id   AF-A4U9Y6-F1
#
_cell.length_a   1.000
_cell.length_b   1.000
_cell.length_c   1.000
_cell.angle_alpha   90.00
_cell.angle_beta   90.00
_cell.angle_gamma   90.00
#
_symmetry.space_group_name_H-M   'P 1'
#
loop_
_entity.id
_entity.type
_entity.pdbx_description
1 polymer ?
#
loop_
_entity_poly.entity_id
_entity_poly.type
_entity_poly.pdbx_seq_one_letter_code
_entity_poly.pdbx_strand_id
1 'polypeptide(L)'
;IATGNSLRPADALKVGLVDAVVADDILEQSAIDLVHKCISGEIDWQAKRAEKLESVKLNKTEQAMAFNSAKGVIFAKANPKHYPSIALALDAVERHANLGRDEAVKIEATNFAKSAKTPQAAALVGVFLNDQLVKKRAKDQSKSAHDIDEMAVLGAGIMGGGIAYQSAVKGLPIIMKDI
;
A
#
# COMPACT_ATOMS: atom_id res chain seq x y z
N ILE A 1 5.18 -4.14 1.98
CA ILE A 1 5.45 -3.59 3.33
C ILE A 1 6.29 -2.31 3.25
N ALA A 2 7.58 -2.37 2.91
CA ALA A 2 8.49 -1.22 2.96
C ALA A 2 8.09 0.00 2.08
N THR A 3 7.41 -0.22 0.94
CA THR A 3 6.98 0.86 0.04
C THR A 3 5.58 1.40 0.36
N GLY A 4 4.77 0.71 1.17
CA GLY A 4 3.38 1.09 1.42
C GLY A 4 2.44 1.04 0.20
N ASN A 5 2.88 0.51 -0.95
CA ASN A 5 2.08 0.49 -2.17
C ASN A 5 0.92 -0.52 -2.08
N SER A 6 -0.24 -0.11 -2.56
CA SER A 6 -1.40 -1.00 -2.76
C SER A 6 -1.23 -1.82 -4.04
N LEU A 7 -1.73 -3.06 -4.03
CA LEU A 7 -1.73 -3.94 -5.20
C LEU A 7 -3.12 -3.96 -5.85
N ARG A 8 -3.15 -3.96 -7.19
CA ARG A 8 -4.38 -4.21 -7.94
C ARG A 8 -4.75 -5.70 -7.84
N PRO A 9 -6.04 -6.08 -8.02
CA PRO A 9 -6.48 -7.47 -7.82
C PRO A 9 -5.65 -8.51 -8.58
N ALA A 10 -5.34 -8.26 -9.85
CA ALA A 10 -4.54 -9.17 -10.67
C ALA A 10 -3.10 -9.36 -10.15
N ASP A 11 -2.48 -8.31 -9.61
CA ASP A 11 -1.13 -8.39 -9.04
C ASP A 11 -1.15 -9.06 -7.66
N ALA A 12 -2.20 -8.81 -6.87
CA ALA A 12 -2.42 -9.47 -5.59
C ALA A 12 -2.59 -10.99 -5.75
N LEU A 13 -3.29 -11.44 -6.80
CA LEU A 13 -3.45 -12.87 -7.11
C LEU A 13 -2.11 -13.52 -7.49
N LYS A 14 -1.30 -12.86 -8.33
CA LYS A 14 0.01 -13.38 -8.76
C LYS A 14 0.97 -13.61 -7.60
N VAL A 15 0.92 -12.77 -6.57
CA VAL A 15 1.79 -12.89 -5.39
C VAL A 15 1.19 -13.76 -4.27
N GLY A 16 0.00 -14.32 -4.47
CA GLY A 16 -0.69 -15.15 -3.48
C GLY A 16 -1.26 -14.37 -2.29
N LEU A 17 -1.47 -13.06 -2.42
CA LEU A 17 -2.13 -12.25 -1.38
C LEU A 17 -3.64 -12.51 -1.33
N VAL A 18 -4.23 -12.80 -2.49
CA VAL A 18 -5.63 -13.22 -2.64
C VAL A 18 -5.67 -14.52 -3.44
N ASP A 19 -6.75 -15.28 -3.26
CA ASP A 19 -6.88 -16.64 -3.81
C ASP A 19 -7.69 -16.70 -5.10
N ALA A 20 -8.59 -15.74 -5.27
CA ALA A 20 -9.44 -15.61 -6.43
C ALA A 20 -9.75 -14.12 -6.63
N VAL A 21 -9.99 -13.74 -7.89
CA VAL A 21 -10.47 -12.42 -8.28
C VAL A 21 -11.69 -12.65 -9.15
N VAL A 22 -12.81 -12.05 -8.75
CA VAL A 22 -14.11 -12.19 -9.41
C VAL A 22 -14.72 -10.81 -9.63
N ALA A 23 -15.78 -10.74 -10.45
CA ALA A 23 -16.56 -9.53 -10.60
C ALA A 23 -17.33 -9.20 -9.32
N ASP A 24 -17.65 -7.92 -9.13
CA ASP A 24 -18.24 -7.39 -7.89
C ASP A 24 -19.61 -8.01 -7.58
N ASP A 25 -20.41 -8.23 -8.63
CA ASP A 25 -21.75 -8.81 -8.58
C ASP A 25 -21.80 -10.26 -8.08
N ILE A 26 -20.71 -11.01 -8.20
CA ILE A 26 -20.61 -12.41 -7.76
C ILE A 26 -19.65 -12.62 -6.58
N LEU A 27 -19.15 -11.55 -5.96
CA LEU A 27 -18.15 -11.63 -4.90
C LEU A 27 -18.65 -12.45 -3.70
N GLU A 28 -19.84 -12.13 -3.20
CA GLU A 28 -20.44 -12.80 -2.05
C GLU A 28 -20.72 -14.28 -2.35
N GLN A 29 -21.31 -14.57 -3.51
CA GLN A 29 -21.62 -15.94 -3.93
C GLN A 29 -20.35 -16.79 -4.07
N SER A 30 -19.28 -16.21 -4.63
CA SER A 30 -17.99 -16.90 -4.79
C SER A 30 -17.30 -17.16 -3.44
N ALA A 31 -17.43 -16.22 -2.49
CA ALA A 31 -16.90 -16.41 -1.13
C ALA A 31 -17.63 -17.53 -0.39
N ILE A 32 -18.96 -17.60 -0.52
CA ILE A 32 -19.78 -18.68 0.07
C ILE A 32 -19.44 -20.03 -0.56
N ASP A 33 -19.30 -20.11 -1.87
CA ASP A 33 -18.88 -21.31 -2.59
C ASP A 33 -17.50 -21.81 -2.10
N LEU A 34 -16.53 -20.90 -1.93
CA LEU A 34 -15.21 -21.24 -1.40
C LEU A 34 -15.30 -21.84 0.01
N VAL A 35 -16.15 -21.29 0.87
CA VAL A 35 -16.38 -21.85 2.22
C VAL A 35 -16.99 -23.25 2.14
N HIS A 36 -17.98 -23.48 1.27
CA HIS A 36 -18.55 -24.82 1.06
C HIS A 36 -17.50 -25.82 0.57
N LYS A 37 -16.61 -25.43 -0.35
CA LYS A 37 -15.49 -26.26 -0.81
C LYS A 37 -14.54 -26.62 0.34
N CYS A 38 -14.22 -25.66 1.21
CA CYS A 38 -13.43 -25.92 2.42
C CYS A 38 -14.12 -26.89 3.39
N ILE A 39 -15.44 -26.79 3.57
CA ILE A 39 -16.22 -27.68 4.45
C ILE A 39 -16.31 -29.10 3.87
N SER A 40 -16.49 -29.21 2.54
CA SER A 40 -16.58 -30.49 1.84
C SER A 40 -15.25 -31.27 1.79
N GLY A 41 -14.14 -30.61 2.11
CA GLY A 41 -12.79 -31.18 2.02
C GLY A 41 -12.15 -31.08 0.64
N GLU A 42 -12.81 -30.44 -0.35
CA GLU A 42 -12.21 -30.14 -1.66
C GLU A 42 -10.99 -29.22 -1.52
N ILE A 43 -11.04 -28.28 -0.57
CA ILE A 43 -9.94 -27.36 -0.27
C ILE A 43 -9.47 -27.56 1.17
N ASP A 44 -8.22 -27.95 1.35
CA ASP A 44 -7.60 -28.06 2.67
C ASP A 44 -7.19 -26.67 3.21
N TRP A 45 -8.13 -26.04 3.90
CA TRP A 45 -7.91 -24.76 4.56
C TRP A 45 -6.94 -24.85 5.75
N GLN A 46 -6.77 -26.04 6.35
CA GLN A 46 -5.89 -26.24 7.50
C GLN A 46 -4.43 -26.25 7.07
N ALA A 47 -4.10 -26.96 5.98
CA ALA A 47 -2.76 -26.93 5.38
C ALA A 47 -2.36 -25.50 5.01
N LYS A 48 -3.27 -24.76 4.37
CA LYS A 48 -3.03 -23.35 4.03
C LYS A 48 -2.83 -22.45 5.24
N ARG A 49 -3.55 -22.71 6.33
CA ARG A 49 -3.37 -21.97 7.58
C ARG A 49 -2.03 -22.30 8.23
N ALA A 50 -1.61 -23.56 8.20
CA ALA A 50 -0.37 -24.05 8.81
C ALA A 50 0.87 -23.31 8.27
N GLU A 51 0.89 -22.96 6.98
CA GLU A 51 1.99 -22.18 6.39
C GLU A 51 2.27 -20.84 7.09
N LYS A 52 1.27 -20.23 7.73
CA LYS A 52 1.39 -18.96 8.48
C LYS A 52 1.68 -19.16 9.97
N LEU A 53 1.65 -20.40 10.45
CA LEU A 53 1.90 -20.74 11.85
C LEU A 53 3.35 -21.20 12.06
N GLU A 54 3.96 -21.74 11.00
CA GLU A 54 5.32 -22.26 10.98
C GLU A 54 6.35 -21.19 10.56
N SER A 55 7.63 -21.50 10.78
CA SER A 55 8.75 -20.70 10.31
C SER A 55 8.80 -20.66 8.78
N VAL A 56 9.45 -19.62 8.25
CA VAL A 56 9.64 -19.47 6.81
C VAL A 56 10.50 -20.62 6.28
N LYS A 57 10.10 -21.20 5.14
CA LYS A 57 10.74 -22.39 4.53
C LYS A 57 12.15 -22.13 3.97
N LEU A 58 12.60 -20.87 3.93
CA LEU A 58 13.92 -20.47 3.41
C LEU A 58 15.03 -20.95 4.35
N ASN A 59 16.12 -21.47 3.80
CA ASN A 59 17.30 -21.83 4.59
C ASN A 59 18.12 -20.58 4.99
N LYS A 60 19.11 -20.74 5.88
CA LYS A 60 19.93 -19.63 6.39
C LYS A 60 20.63 -18.81 5.28
N THR A 61 21.13 -19.48 4.25
CA THR A 61 21.83 -18.84 3.12
C THR A 61 20.85 -18.02 2.28
N GLU A 62 19.69 -18.58 1.98
CA GLU A 62 18.64 -17.91 1.22
C GLU A 62 18.04 -16.73 2.00
N GLN A 63 17.83 -16.88 3.31
CA GLN A 63 17.40 -15.79 4.19
C GLN A 63 18.43 -14.64 4.15
N ALA A 64 19.71 -14.94 4.36
CA ALA A 64 20.76 -13.93 4.35
C ALA A 64 20.84 -13.19 3.02
N MET A 65 20.74 -13.91 1.89
CA MET A 65 20.70 -13.32 0.56
C MET A 65 19.47 -12.41 0.40
N ALA A 66 18.27 -12.91 0.72
CA ALA A 66 17.02 -12.16 0.57
C ALA A 66 17.00 -10.87 1.41
N PHE A 67 17.37 -10.94 2.69
CA PHE A 67 17.37 -9.77 3.58
C PHE A 67 18.45 -8.74 3.21
N ASN A 68 19.66 -9.18 2.83
CA ASN A 68 20.72 -8.25 2.43
C ASN A 68 20.39 -7.55 1.12
N SER A 69 19.87 -8.27 0.11
CA SER A 69 19.41 -7.68 -1.14
C SER A 69 18.26 -6.70 -0.90
N ALA A 70 17.27 -7.07 -0.07
CA ALA A 70 16.15 -6.19 0.28
C ALA A 70 16.64 -4.91 0.97
N LYS A 71 17.53 -5.01 1.97
CA LYS A 71 18.12 -3.86 2.67
C LYS A 71 18.84 -2.93 1.69
N GLY A 72 19.65 -3.47 0.78
CA GLY A 72 20.37 -2.68 -0.23
C GLY A 72 19.43 -1.85 -1.13
N VAL A 73 18.40 -2.49 -1.68
CA VAL A 73 17.43 -1.81 -2.56
C VAL A 73 16.59 -0.78 -1.79
N ILE A 74 16.16 -1.12 -0.58
CA ILE A 74 15.25 -0.29 0.21
C ILE A 74 16.00 0.92 0.77
N PHE A 75 17.19 0.73 1.34
CA PHE A 75 17.96 1.83 1.95
C PHE A 75 18.57 2.78 0.91
N ALA A 76 18.76 2.33 -0.33
CA ALA A 76 19.10 3.22 -1.44
C ALA A 76 17.95 4.19 -1.79
N LYS A 77 16.69 3.80 -1.56
CA LYS A 77 15.50 4.62 -1.85
C LYS A 77 15.02 5.43 -0.65
N ALA A 78 15.17 4.90 0.55
CA ALA A 78 14.72 5.53 1.78
C ALA A 78 15.79 5.42 2.86
N ASN A 79 16.38 6.55 3.21
CA ASN A 79 17.42 6.59 4.24
C ASN A 79 16.83 6.17 5.60
N PRO A 80 17.32 5.09 6.22
CA PRO A 80 16.77 4.57 7.47
C PRO A 80 16.91 5.53 8.66
N LYS A 81 17.82 6.52 8.58
CA LYS A 81 17.92 7.59 9.60
C LYS A 81 16.73 8.54 9.57
N HIS A 82 16.16 8.78 8.39
CA HIS A 82 14.99 9.65 8.21
C HIS A 82 13.69 8.86 8.20
N TYR A 83 13.73 7.57 7.86
CA TYR A 83 12.58 6.67 7.82
C TYR A 83 12.84 5.41 8.66
N PRO A 84 12.85 5.53 10.01
CA PRO A 84 13.19 4.42 10.90
C PRO A 84 12.20 3.26 10.84
N SER A 85 10.94 3.51 10.46
CA SER A 85 9.89 2.48 10.32
C SER A 85 10.30 1.36 9.35
N ILE A 86 11.03 1.70 8.29
CA ILE A 86 11.46 0.76 7.26
C ILE A 86 12.53 -0.19 7.81
N ALA A 87 13.50 0.33 8.55
CA ALA A 87 14.53 -0.48 9.19
C ALA A 87 13.92 -1.38 10.27
N LEU A 88 13.00 -0.85 11.08
CA LEU A 88 12.29 -1.62 12.12
C LEU A 88 11.42 -2.74 11.53
N ALA A 89 10.76 -2.49 10.39
CA ALA A 89 9.99 -3.53 9.71
C ALA A 89 10.87 -4.65 9.17
N LEU A 90 12.02 -4.32 8.56
CA LEU A 90 12.98 -5.33 8.08
C LEU A 90 13.59 -6.13 9.22
N ASP A 91 13.97 -5.48 10.32
CA ASP A 91 14.49 -6.14 11.52
C ASP A 91 13.44 -7.08 12.15
N ALA A 92 12.17 -6.66 12.18
CA ALA A 92 11.09 -7.52 12.66
C ALA A 92 10.98 -8.79 11.80
N VAL A 93 10.84 -8.65 10.49
CA VAL A 93 10.65 -9.80 9.57
C VAL A 93 11.86 -10.73 9.57
N GLU A 94 13.08 -10.20 9.65
CA GLU A 94 14.31 -11.00 9.74
C GLU A 94 14.36 -11.84 11.02
N ARG A 95 13.92 -11.28 12.14
CA ARG A 95 13.83 -12.03 13.41
C ARG A 95 12.66 -12.99 13.46
N HIS A 96 11.59 -12.72 12.71
CA HIS A 96 10.43 -13.63 12.59
C HIS A 96 10.75 -14.89 11.81
N ALA A 97 11.70 -14.84 10.86
CA ALA A 97 11.87 -15.86 9.83
C ALA A 97 11.98 -17.29 10.36
N ASN A 98 12.55 -17.48 11.56
CA ASN A 98 12.77 -18.79 12.17
C ASN A 98 11.87 -19.07 13.39
N LEU A 99 10.83 -18.27 13.60
CA LEU A 99 9.92 -18.36 14.74
C LEU A 99 8.52 -18.81 14.30
N GLY A 100 7.78 -19.43 15.23
CA GLY A 100 6.34 -19.61 15.08
C GLY A 100 5.58 -18.28 15.29
N ARG A 101 4.31 -18.26 14.88
CA ARG A 101 3.46 -17.04 14.86
C ARG A 101 3.47 -16.26 16.18
N ASP A 102 3.26 -16.94 17.32
CA ASP A 102 3.05 -16.23 18.59
C ASP A 102 4.30 -15.47 19.06
N GLU A 103 5.49 -16.05 18.87
CA GLU A 103 6.75 -15.37 19.16
C GLU A 103 7.06 -14.27 18.14
N ALA A 104 6.76 -14.51 16.85
CA ALA A 104 6.91 -13.49 15.83
C ALA A 104 6.06 -12.24 16.13
N VAL A 105 4.80 -12.42 16.53
CA VAL A 105 3.89 -11.30 16.88
C VAL A 105 4.43 -10.47 18.04
N LYS A 106 5.09 -11.07 19.05
CA LYS A 106 5.71 -10.33 20.15
C LYS A 106 6.83 -9.40 19.67
N ILE A 107 7.66 -9.89 18.74
CA ILE A 107 8.73 -9.10 18.11
C ILE A 107 8.12 -7.98 17.25
N GLU A 108 7.07 -8.28 16.50
CA GLU A 108 6.35 -7.29 15.70
C GLU A 108 5.81 -6.16 16.58
N ALA A 109 5.09 -6.50 17.65
CA ALA A 109 4.51 -5.55 18.59
C ALA A 109 5.58 -4.64 19.22
N THR A 110 6.73 -5.21 19.58
CA THR A 110 7.86 -4.44 20.14
C THR A 110 8.42 -3.43 19.13
N ASN A 111 8.64 -3.86 17.88
CA ASN A 111 9.16 -2.97 16.84
C ASN A 111 8.11 -1.94 16.38
N PHE A 112 6.84 -2.31 16.35
CA PHE A 112 5.73 -1.39 16.12
C PHE A 112 5.68 -0.30 17.19
N ALA A 113 5.76 -0.66 18.47
CA ALA A 113 5.76 0.30 19.58
C ALA A 113 6.94 1.28 19.47
N LYS A 114 8.13 0.80 19.12
CA LYS A 114 9.29 1.67 18.83
C LYS A 114 9.01 2.63 17.68
N SER A 115 8.49 2.13 16.56
CA SER A 115 8.16 2.94 15.38
C SER A 115 7.12 4.02 15.70
N ALA A 116 6.06 3.66 16.42
CA ALA A 116 4.96 4.55 16.77
C ALA A 116 5.37 5.71 17.71
N LYS A 117 6.44 5.53 18.50
CA LYS A 117 6.97 6.55 19.40
C LYS A 117 8.00 7.49 18.75
N THR A 118 8.33 7.28 17.47
CA THR A 118 9.28 8.15 16.77
C THR A 118 8.65 9.51 16.43
N PRO A 119 9.44 10.61 16.44
CA PRO A 119 8.93 11.90 15.98
C PRO A 119 8.53 11.89 14.49
N GLN A 120 9.18 11.04 13.68
CA GLN A 120 8.84 10.86 12.27
C GLN A 120 7.44 10.26 12.09
N ALA A 121 7.06 9.27 12.91
CA ALA A 121 5.71 8.71 12.89
C ALA A 121 4.66 9.77 13.26
N ALA A 122 4.90 10.54 14.33
CA ALA A 122 4.01 11.64 14.73
C ALA A 122 3.86 12.69 13.62
N ALA A 123 4.96 13.07 12.97
CA ALA A 123 4.94 14.02 11.86
C ALA A 123 4.16 13.49 10.65
N LEU A 124 4.39 12.25 10.22
CA LEU A 124 3.70 11.65 9.08
C LEU A 124 2.20 11.45 9.34
N VAL A 125 1.82 11.04 10.55
CA VAL A 125 0.40 10.99 10.97
C VAL A 125 -0.19 12.40 10.98
N GLY A 126 0.55 13.42 11.43
CA GLY A 126 0.14 14.81 11.36
C GLY A 126 -0.13 15.28 9.92
N VAL A 127 0.74 14.94 8.96
CA VAL A 127 0.53 15.23 7.54
C VAL A 127 -0.75 14.56 7.02
N PHE A 128 -0.99 13.30 7.40
CA PHE A 128 -2.21 12.59 7.04
C PHE A 128 -3.47 13.31 7.58
N LEU A 129 -3.47 13.69 8.86
CA LEU A 129 -4.60 14.41 9.46
C LEU A 129 -4.83 15.78 8.81
N ASN A 130 -3.76 16.49 8.47
CA ASN A 130 -3.84 17.77 7.77
C ASN A 130 -4.42 17.62 6.37
N ASP A 131 -4.01 16.61 5.60
CA ASP A 131 -4.57 16.30 4.28
C ASP A 131 -6.07 15.98 4.36
N GLN A 132 -6.49 15.17 5.35
CA GLN A 132 -7.91 14.89 5.59
C GLN A 132 -8.70 16.16 5.91
N LEU A 133 -8.15 17.06 6.73
CA LEU A 133 -8.78 18.33 7.07
C LEU A 133 -8.93 19.23 5.83
N VAL A 134 -7.89 19.35 5.02
CA VAL A 134 -7.92 20.14 3.78
C VAL A 134 -8.94 19.58 2.81
N LYS A 135 -8.97 18.26 2.60
CA LYS A 135 -9.96 17.58 1.74
C LYS A 135 -11.39 17.80 2.22
N LYS A 136 -11.63 17.74 3.53
CA LYS A 136 -12.95 18.02 4.11
C LYS A 136 -13.38 19.46 3.81
N ARG A 137 -12.52 20.44 4.05
CA ARG A 137 -12.80 21.86 3.76
C ARG A 137 -13.04 22.11 2.28
N ALA A 138 -12.23 21.50 1.42
CA ALA A 138 -12.40 21.57 -0.04
C ALA A 138 -13.76 21.01 -0.46
N LYS A 139 -14.17 19.86 0.08
CA LYS A 139 -15.49 19.26 -0.18
C LYS A 139 -16.65 20.14 0.31
N ASP A 140 -16.47 20.86 1.42
CA ASP A 140 -17.50 21.77 1.92
C ASP A 140 -17.60 23.04 1.05
N GLN A 141 -16.47 23.59 0.60
CA GLN A 141 -16.44 24.74 -0.32
C GLN A 141 -16.95 24.39 -1.71
N SER A 142 -16.69 23.17 -2.19
CA SER A 142 -17.13 22.73 -3.51
C SER A 142 -18.65 22.59 -3.64
N LYS A 143 -19.38 22.47 -2.52
CA LYS A 143 -20.86 22.43 -2.53
C LYS A 143 -21.49 23.72 -3.06
N SER A 144 -20.81 24.86 -2.89
CA SER A 144 -21.23 26.15 -3.40
C SER A 144 -20.50 26.56 -4.67
N ALA A 145 -19.63 25.71 -5.22
CA ALA A 145 -18.96 25.96 -6.48
C ALA A 145 -19.92 25.65 -7.64
N HIS A 146 -19.76 26.38 -8.75
CA HIS A 146 -20.43 26.05 -10.01
C HIS A 146 -19.61 25.00 -10.76
N ASP A 147 -20.29 24.25 -11.61
CA ASP A 147 -19.63 23.33 -12.54
C ASP A 147 -18.84 24.12 -13.59
N ILE A 148 -17.68 23.58 -13.97
CA ILE A 148 -16.81 24.18 -14.98
C ILE A 148 -16.93 23.29 -16.21
N ASP A 149 -17.50 23.83 -17.30
CA ASP A 149 -17.64 23.10 -18.56
C ASP A 149 -16.43 23.30 -19.49
N GLU A 150 -15.75 24.44 -19.37
CA GLU A 150 -14.59 24.80 -20.18
C GLU A 150 -13.64 25.71 -19.39
N MET A 151 -12.34 25.47 -19.55
CA MET A 151 -11.27 26.28 -18.97
C MET A 151 -10.47 27.01 -20.05
N ALA A 152 -9.74 28.05 -19.67
CA ALA A 152 -8.73 28.65 -20.53
C ALA A 152 -7.44 28.94 -19.76
N VAL A 153 -6.30 28.78 -20.42
CA VAL A 153 -4.98 29.17 -19.89
C VAL A 153 -4.32 30.16 -20.83
N LEU A 154 -3.83 31.27 -20.26
CA LEU A 154 -3.07 32.29 -20.98
C LEU A 154 -1.58 31.99 -20.85
N GLY A 155 -0.94 31.71 -21.98
CA GLY A 155 0.43 31.23 -22.12
C GLY A 155 0.46 29.75 -22.53
N ALA A 156 1.21 29.44 -23.58
CA ALA A 156 1.43 28.09 -24.12
C ALA A 156 2.85 27.55 -23.87
N GLY A 157 3.62 28.22 -23.01
CA GLY A 157 4.93 27.73 -22.55
C GLY A 157 4.83 26.47 -21.68
N ILE A 158 5.96 26.05 -21.11
CA ILE A 158 6.09 24.80 -20.32
C ILE A 158 5.00 24.67 -19.23
N MET A 159 4.72 25.74 -18.48
CA MET A 159 3.68 25.74 -17.44
C MET A 159 2.26 25.71 -18.02
N GLY A 160 2.00 26.48 -19.08
CA GLY A 160 0.70 26.51 -19.76
C GLY A 160 0.32 25.17 -20.36
N GLY A 161 1.28 24.52 -21.03
CA GLY A 161 1.15 23.15 -21.51
C GLY A 161 0.86 22.15 -20.39
N GLY A 162 1.56 22.27 -19.25
CA GLY A 162 1.33 21.41 -18.09
C GLY A 162 -0.06 21.54 -17.47
N ILE A 163 -0.56 22.77 -17.34
CA ILE A 163 -1.92 23.04 -16.82
C ILE A 163 -2.96 22.47 -17.79
N ALA A 164 -2.81 22.74 -19.09
CA ALA A 164 -3.74 22.23 -20.10
C ALA A 164 -3.76 20.70 -20.15
N TYR A 165 -2.59 20.06 -20.05
CA TYR A 165 -2.48 18.61 -19.98
C TYR A 165 -3.26 18.03 -18.78
N GLN A 166 -3.08 18.60 -17.58
CA GLN A 166 -3.80 18.13 -16.39
C GLN A 166 -5.32 18.30 -16.52
N SER A 167 -5.78 19.43 -17.07
CA SER A 167 -7.21 19.66 -17.31
C SER A 167 -7.79 18.64 -18.29
N ALA A 168 -7.15 18.47 -19.45
CA ALA A 168 -7.61 17.58 -20.51
C ALA A 168 -7.63 16.10 -20.07
N VAL A 169 -6.59 15.62 -19.36
CA VAL A 169 -6.53 14.24 -18.85
C VAL A 169 -7.59 13.97 -17.78
N LYS A 170 -8.05 15.01 -17.07
CA LYS A 170 -9.15 14.94 -16.11
C LYS A 170 -10.54 15.10 -16.75
N GLY A 171 -10.61 15.29 -18.07
CA GLY A 171 -11.86 15.39 -18.83
C GLY A 171 -12.48 16.80 -18.88
N LEU A 172 -11.73 17.84 -18.51
CA LEU A 172 -12.16 19.24 -18.60
C LEU A 172 -11.59 19.90 -19.86
N PRO A 173 -12.43 20.24 -20.86
CA PRO A 173 -12.01 20.99 -22.04
C PRO A 173 -11.24 22.26 -21.66
N ILE A 174 -10.12 22.53 -22.35
CA ILE A 174 -9.30 23.70 -22.08
C ILE A 174 -8.77 24.35 -23.36
N ILE A 175 -8.91 25.67 -23.42
CA ILE A 175 -8.34 26.51 -24.48
C ILE A 175 -6.99 27.05 -24.03
N MET A 176 -5.98 26.90 -24.85
CA MET A 176 -4.66 27.49 -24.62
C MET A 176 -4.45 28.66 -25.59
N LYS A 177 -4.14 29.83 -25.07
CA LYS A 177 -3.89 31.03 -25.87
C LYS A 177 -2.49 31.57 -25.60
N ASP A 178 -1.71 31.77 -26.66
CA ASP A 178 -0.45 32.52 -26.62
C ASP A 178 -0.51 33.75 -27.54
N ILE A 179 0.54 34.58 -27.57
CA ILE A 179 0.65 35.76 -28.44
C ILE A 179 0.62 35.43 -29.93
#